data_AF-A0A950K919-F1
#
_entry.id   AF-A0A950K919-F1
#
_cell.length_a   1.000
_cell.length_b   1.000
_cell.length_c   1.000
_cell.angle_alpha   90.00
_cell.angle_beta   90.00
_cell.angle_gamma   90.00
#
_symmetry.space_group_name_H-M   'P 1'
#
loop_
_entity.id
_entity.type
_entity.pdbx_description
1 polymer ?
#
loop_
_entity_poly.entity_id
_entity_poly.type
_entity_poly.pdbx_seq_one_letter_code
_entity_poly.pdbx_strand_id
1 'polypeptide(L)'
;FREEMTAVRQIRALGLDPRDVRHVVMTHLDFDHAGGLDDFPGATVHLLKTERDDAALQIRWLDRARYRPQQWSTQDHWKVYDAAGGERWYEFERVRPLEGVPSDILMIPLVGHTRGHAGVAVRRGEGWLFLAGDAYFFRDEMDLERPRCTPGLRFYQWMMEKDRKSRLRNQERLRELKRAHGSEIEIFSSHDVTEFERLSGRPADFPAEQLLYRHA
;
A
#
# COMPACT_ATOMS: atom_id res chain seq x y z
N PHE A 1 -20.89 6.53 5.38
CA PHE A 1 -19.84 7.41 4.82
C PHE A 1 -19.41 8.36 5.91
N ARG A 2 -18.11 8.39 6.24
CA ARG A 2 -17.52 9.30 7.24
C ARG A 2 -16.59 10.24 6.47
N GLU A 3 -17.07 11.44 6.16
CA GLU A 3 -16.32 12.40 5.33
C GLU A 3 -14.97 12.72 5.94
N GLU A 4 -14.91 12.82 7.27
CA GLU A 4 -13.69 13.09 8.03
C GLU A 4 -12.60 12.04 7.79
N MET A 5 -12.95 10.83 7.36
CA MET A 5 -11.99 9.75 7.09
C MET A 5 -11.41 9.79 5.66
N THR A 6 -11.87 10.71 4.80
CA THR A 6 -11.33 10.87 3.44
C THR A 6 -9.88 11.36 3.47
N ALA A 7 -9.10 11.02 2.45
CA ALA A 7 -7.68 11.35 2.40
C ALA A 7 -7.45 12.87 2.42
N VAL A 8 -8.28 13.63 1.68
CA VAL A 8 -8.26 15.10 1.69
C VAL A 8 -8.47 15.67 3.10
N ARG A 9 -9.38 15.10 3.90
CA ARG A 9 -9.65 15.56 5.27
C ARG A 9 -8.53 15.19 6.23
N GLN A 10 -7.91 14.02 6.06
CA GLN A 10 -6.73 13.62 6.84
C GLN A 10 -5.51 14.54 6.56
N ILE A 11 -5.25 14.89 5.29
CA ILE A 11 -4.17 15.83 4.93
C ILE A 11 -4.41 17.21 5.55
N ARG A 12 -5.64 17.73 5.48
CA ARG A 12 -5.98 19.00 6.15
C ARG A 12 -5.80 18.94 7.66
N ALA A 13 -6.14 17.82 8.28
CA ALA A 13 -5.98 17.63 9.72
C ALA A 13 -4.51 17.60 10.18
N LEU A 14 -3.57 17.29 9.27
CA LEU A 14 -2.13 17.44 9.49
C LEU A 14 -1.65 18.90 9.34
N GLY A 15 -2.54 19.85 9.05
CA GLY A 15 -2.20 21.26 8.81
C GLY A 15 -1.62 21.52 7.42
N LEU A 16 -1.78 20.58 6.48
CA LEU A 16 -1.25 20.66 5.11
C LEU A 16 -2.35 21.04 4.12
N ASP A 17 -1.99 21.71 3.03
CA ASP A 17 -2.89 21.95 1.91
C ASP A 17 -2.95 20.70 1.01
N PRO A 18 -4.13 20.10 0.77
CA PRO A 18 -4.26 19.00 -0.19
C PRO A 18 -3.71 19.28 -1.58
N ARG A 19 -3.66 20.56 -1.99
CA ARG A 19 -3.07 20.96 -3.27
C ARG A 19 -1.55 20.77 -3.34
N ASP A 20 -0.89 20.62 -2.20
CA ASP A 20 0.54 20.36 -2.11
C ASP A 20 0.89 18.87 -2.30
N VAL A 21 -0.12 18.00 -2.37
CA VAL A 21 0.08 16.58 -2.72
C VAL A 21 0.42 16.48 -4.21
N ARG A 22 1.73 16.37 -4.50
CA ARG A 22 2.27 16.29 -5.86
C ARG A 22 2.37 14.87 -6.40
N HIS A 23 2.47 13.88 -5.51
CA HIS A 23 2.70 12.48 -5.86
C HIS A 23 1.82 11.57 -5.00
N VAL A 24 1.20 10.57 -5.64
CA VAL A 24 0.48 9.48 -4.97
C VAL A 24 1.12 8.17 -5.42
N VAL A 25 1.53 7.31 -4.49
CA VAL A 25 2.17 6.03 -4.80
C VAL A 25 1.19 4.91 -4.47
N MET A 26 0.77 4.17 -5.49
CA MET A 26 -0.21 3.11 -5.36
C MET A 26 0.45 1.79 -5.03
N THR A 27 -0.11 1.07 -4.05
CA THR A 27 0.17 -0.36 -3.85
C THR A 27 -0.49 -1.17 -4.97
N HIS A 28 -1.76 -0.89 -5.27
CA HIS A 28 -2.56 -1.51 -6.34
C HIS A 28 -3.87 -0.71 -6.55
N LEU A 29 -4.73 -1.16 -7.47
CA LEU A 29 -5.94 -0.40 -7.91
C LEU A 29 -7.27 -0.91 -7.33
N ASP A 30 -7.26 -1.72 -6.27
CA ASP A 30 -8.51 -2.11 -5.60
C ASP A 30 -9.26 -0.88 -5.07
N PHE A 31 -10.58 -0.98 -5.01
CA PHE A 31 -11.47 0.15 -4.73
C PHE A 31 -11.21 0.84 -3.39
N ASP A 32 -10.71 0.10 -2.41
CA ASP A 32 -10.36 0.56 -1.07
C ASP A 32 -8.97 1.22 -1.00
N HIS A 33 -8.13 1.04 -2.03
CA HIS A 33 -6.83 1.71 -2.17
C HIS A 33 -6.89 2.88 -3.15
N ALA A 34 -7.65 2.74 -4.24
CA ALA A 34 -7.82 3.76 -5.28
C ALA A 34 -8.89 4.81 -4.95
N GLY A 35 -9.72 4.59 -3.92
CA GLY A 35 -10.88 5.44 -3.64
C GLY A 35 -10.57 6.90 -3.25
N GLY A 36 -9.33 7.20 -2.86
CA GLY A 36 -8.87 8.55 -2.55
C GLY A 36 -8.14 9.26 -3.69
N LEU A 37 -8.06 8.67 -4.90
CA LEU A 37 -7.34 9.30 -6.02
C LEU A 37 -7.99 10.64 -6.43
N ASP A 38 -9.31 10.71 -6.40
CA ASP A 38 -10.08 11.88 -6.79
C ASP A 38 -9.92 13.07 -5.82
N ASP A 39 -9.39 12.82 -4.60
CA ASP A 39 -9.08 13.86 -3.62
C ASP A 39 -7.87 14.72 -4.07
N PHE A 40 -7.04 14.21 -4.99
CA PHE A 40 -5.78 14.83 -5.42
C PHE A 40 -5.64 14.87 -6.96
N PRO A 41 -6.51 15.59 -7.67
CA PRO A 41 -6.58 15.55 -9.14
C PRO A 41 -5.32 16.06 -9.85
N GLY A 42 -4.49 16.88 -9.19
CA GLY A 42 -3.24 17.40 -9.76
C GLY A 42 -2.00 16.54 -9.49
N ALA A 43 -2.13 15.44 -8.74
CA ALA A 43 -0.99 14.61 -8.34
C ALA A 43 -0.56 13.66 -9.47
N THR A 44 0.75 13.43 -9.60
CA THR A 44 1.26 12.31 -10.41
C THR A 44 1.03 11.01 -9.65
N VAL A 45 0.38 10.03 -10.28
CA VAL A 45 0.06 8.75 -9.65
C VAL A 45 1.03 7.69 -10.12
N HIS A 46 1.80 7.10 -9.21
CA HIS A 46 2.83 6.12 -9.48
C HIS A 46 2.29 4.71 -9.22
N LEU A 47 2.39 3.81 -10.21
CA LEU A 47 1.95 2.42 -10.07
C LEU A 47 2.71 1.48 -11.01
N LEU A 48 2.66 0.17 -10.74
CA LEU A 48 3.21 -0.80 -11.67
C LEU A 48 2.38 -0.86 -12.95
N LYS A 49 3.04 -0.90 -14.10
CA LYS A 49 2.42 -1.03 -15.43
C LYS A 49 1.51 -2.25 -15.49
N THR A 50 1.93 -3.37 -14.91
CA THR A 50 1.15 -4.60 -14.84
C THR A 50 -0.16 -4.42 -14.09
N GLU A 51 -0.22 -3.51 -13.10
CA GLU A 51 -1.45 -3.22 -12.37
C GLU A 51 -2.44 -2.50 -13.26
N ARG A 52 -2.02 -1.39 -13.89
CA ARG A 52 -2.84 -0.65 -14.86
C ARG A 52 -3.36 -1.59 -15.95
N ASP A 53 -2.47 -2.37 -16.54
CA ASP A 53 -2.79 -3.22 -17.69
C ASP A 53 -3.77 -4.35 -17.28
N ASP A 54 -3.58 -5.00 -16.13
CA ASP A 54 -4.53 -6.03 -15.65
C ASP A 54 -5.89 -5.42 -15.26
N ALA A 55 -5.87 -4.28 -14.57
CA ALA A 55 -7.08 -3.61 -14.10
C ALA A 55 -7.96 -3.13 -15.26
N ALA A 56 -7.36 -2.64 -16.34
CA ALA A 56 -8.07 -2.18 -17.53
C ALA A 56 -8.80 -3.32 -18.27
N LEU A 57 -8.31 -4.57 -18.19
CA LEU A 57 -8.92 -5.69 -18.92
C LEU A 57 -10.29 -6.11 -18.36
N GLN A 58 -10.51 -5.95 -17.05
CA GLN A 58 -11.76 -6.28 -16.36
C GLN A 58 -12.41 -7.61 -16.79
N ILE A 59 -11.61 -8.68 -16.92
CA ILE A 59 -12.05 -9.93 -17.54
C ILE A 59 -13.08 -10.65 -16.66
N ARG A 60 -12.78 -10.82 -15.37
CA ARG A 60 -13.59 -11.60 -14.42
C ARG A 60 -14.62 -10.73 -13.71
N TRP A 61 -15.67 -11.35 -13.18
CA TRP A 61 -16.66 -10.66 -12.34
C TRP A 61 -16.00 -10.00 -11.11
N LEU A 62 -15.03 -10.68 -10.50
CA LEU A 62 -14.29 -10.17 -9.35
C LEU A 62 -13.43 -8.95 -9.74
N ASP A 63 -12.89 -8.93 -10.96
CA ASP A 63 -12.12 -7.79 -11.48
C ASP A 63 -13.00 -6.53 -11.57
N ARG A 64 -14.25 -6.68 -12.07
CA ARG A 64 -15.23 -5.59 -12.13
C ARG A 64 -15.74 -5.15 -10.76
N ALA A 65 -15.69 -6.05 -9.78
CA ALA A 65 -16.09 -5.75 -8.40
C ALA A 65 -14.98 -5.01 -7.64
N ARG A 66 -13.71 -5.34 -7.89
CA ARG A 66 -12.56 -4.73 -7.20
C ARG A 66 -12.04 -3.47 -7.86
N TYR A 67 -11.96 -3.43 -9.19
CA TYR A 67 -11.46 -2.29 -9.95
C TYR A 67 -12.62 -1.39 -10.37
N ARG A 68 -12.60 -0.13 -9.94
CA ARG A 68 -13.66 0.85 -10.24
C ARG A 68 -13.09 2.00 -11.09
N PRO A 69 -13.26 1.97 -12.42
CA PRO A 69 -12.77 3.04 -13.29
C PRO A 69 -13.29 4.43 -12.93
N GLN A 70 -14.43 4.52 -12.24
CA GLN A 70 -14.98 5.76 -11.72
C GLN A 70 -14.05 6.45 -10.70
N GLN A 71 -13.15 5.71 -10.04
CA GLN A 71 -12.16 6.24 -9.09
C GLN A 71 -10.82 6.61 -9.77
N TRP A 72 -10.72 6.49 -11.09
CA TRP A 72 -9.49 6.71 -11.84
C TRP A 72 -9.51 8.04 -12.59
N SER A 73 -10.08 9.09 -11.99
CA SER A 73 -10.11 10.42 -12.63
C SER A 73 -8.72 10.96 -12.96
N THR A 74 -7.70 10.49 -12.22
CA THR A 74 -6.30 10.83 -12.39
C THR A 74 -5.57 10.02 -13.45
N GLN A 75 -6.24 9.17 -14.24
CA GLN A 75 -5.60 8.27 -15.21
C GLN A 75 -4.64 8.97 -16.20
N ASP A 76 -4.94 10.22 -16.56
CA ASP A 76 -4.10 11.03 -17.45
C ASP A 76 -2.78 11.46 -16.80
N HIS A 77 -2.69 11.36 -15.47
CA HIS A 77 -1.51 11.66 -14.64
C HIS A 77 -0.78 10.39 -14.17
N TRP A 78 -1.13 9.22 -14.69
CA TRP A 78 -0.52 7.96 -14.27
C TRP A 78 0.88 7.79 -14.85
N LYS A 79 1.84 7.59 -13.95
CA LYS A 79 3.22 7.23 -14.25
C LYS A 79 3.45 5.77 -13.92
N VAL A 80 3.64 4.96 -14.96
CA VAL A 80 3.76 3.51 -14.84
C VAL A 80 5.20 3.03 -14.88
N TYR A 81 5.49 2.01 -14.07
CA TYR A 81 6.80 1.38 -13.97
C TYR A 81 6.75 -0.09 -14.35
N ASP A 82 7.72 -0.55 -15.13
CA ASP A 82 7.79 -1.96 -15.50
C ASP A 82 8.33 -2.81 -14.34
N ALA A 83 7.71 -3.95 -14.08
CA ALA A 83 8.12 -4.87 -13.03
C ALA A 83 9.34 -5.72 -13.40
N ALA A 84 9.95 -5.56 -14.59
CA ALA A 84 11.10 -6.35 -15.05
C ALA A 84 12.49 -5.74 -14.76
N GLY A 85 12.57 -4.46 -14.43
CA GLY A 85 13.85 -3.78 -14.13
C GLY A 85 13.85 -3.12 -12.75
N GLY A 86 15.02 -2.66 -12.30
CA GLY A 86 15.21 -2.01 -10.99
C GLY A 86 16.44 -2.56 -10.30
N GLU A 87 16.69 -2.08 -9.09
CA GLU A 87 17.84 -2.44 -8.26
C GLU A 87 17.43 -3.42 -7.16
N ARG A 88 18.44 -4.01 -6.51
CA ARG A 88 18.23 -4.83 -5.32
C ARG A 88 18.13 -3.93 -4.08
N TRP A 89 17.11 -4.18 -3.26
CA TRP A 89 16.94 -3.59 -1.93
C TRP A 89 16.71 -4.73 -0.94
N TYR A 90 17.75 -5.06 -0.14
CA TYR A 90 17.78 -6.27 0.67
C TYR A 90 17.43 -7.54 -0.15
N GLU A 91 16.47 -8.36 0.28
CA GLU A 91 16.01 -9.55 -0.45
C GLU A 91 14.96 -9.23 -1.54
N PHE A 92 14.76 -7.95 -1.83
CA PHE A 92 13.84 -7.48 -2.85
C PHE A 92 14.54 -7.06 -4.12
N GLU A 93 14.21 -7.75 -5.21
CA GLU A 93 14.67 -7.42 -6.55
C GLU A 93 13.72 -6.44 -7.22
N ARG A 94 14.24 -5.70 -8.21
CA ARG A 94 13.47 -4.82 -9.09
C ARG A 94 12.79 -3.67 -8.35
N VAL A 95 13.43 -3.22 -7.28
CA VAL A 95 13.02 -2.06 -6.50
C VAL A 95 13.45 -0.79 -7.23
N ARG A 96 12.59 0.23 -7.22
CA ARG A 96 12.84 1.45 -7.99
C ARG A 96 12.60 2.71 -7.17
N PRO A 97 13.47 3.73 -7.31
CA PRO A 97 13.08 5.09 -6.99
C PRO A 97 12.02 5.56 -7.99
N LEU A 98 11.19 6.50 -7.55
CA LEU A 98 10.11 7.05 -8.36
C LEU A 98 10.54 8.39 -8.96
N GLU A 99 10.37 8.54 -10.27
CA GLU A 99 10.77 9.76 -10.97
C GLU A 99 10.03 11.00 -10.44
N GLY A 100 10.78 12.04 -10.08
CA GLY A 100 10.24 13.26 -9.47
C GLY A 100 9.96 13.15 -7.97
N VAL A 101 10.10 11.95 -7.39
CA VAL A 101 9.96 11.69 -5.95
C VAL A 101 11.36 11.53 -5.34
N PRO A 102 11.57 11.96 -4.09
CA PRO A 102 12.78 11.65 -3.34
C PRO A 102 13.17 10.16 -3.40
N SER A 103 14.48 9.88 -3.52
CA SER A 103 15.03 8.52 -3.65
C SER A 103 14.93 7.68 -2.37
N ASP A 104 14.46 8.29 -1.29
CA ASP A 104 14.17 7.67 -0.01
C ASP A 104 12.72 7.14 0.08
N ILE A 105 11.98 7.19 -1.03
CA ILE A 105 10.71 6.50 -1.24
C ILE A 105 10.90 5.48 -2.38
N LEU A 106 10.66 4.21 -2.07
CA LEU A 106 10.88 3.09 -2.98
C LEU A 106 9.58 2.33 -3.23
N MET A 107 9.41 1.88 -4.47
CA MET A 107 8.35 0.94 -4.87
C MET A 107 8.94 -0.46 -5.02
N ILE A 108 8.34 -1.43 -4.32
CA ILE A 108 8.81 -2.82 -4.24
C ILE A 108 7.74 -3.73 -4.86
N PRO A 109 8.01 -4.42 -5.98
CA PRO A 109 7.04 -5.38 -6.53
C PRO A 109 6.75 -6.54 -5.56
N LEU A 110 5.47 -6.71 -5.22
CA LEU A 110 4.95 -7.74 -4.31
C LEU A 110 3.76 -8.47 -4.95
N VAL A 111 3.95 -8.98 -6.16
CA VAL A 111 2.92 -9.67 -6.95
C VAL A 111 2.24 -10.79 -6.14
N GLY A 112 0.91 -10.85 -6.19
CA GLY A 112 0.17 -11.93 -5.55
C GLY A 112 -1.29 -11.58 -5.32
N HIS A 113 -1.54 -10.55 -4.52
CA HIS A 113 -2.90 -10.05 -4.29
C HIS A 113 -3.54 -9.55 -5.59
N THR A 114 -2.86 -8.63 -6.28
CA THR A 114 -3.08 -8.30 -7.69
C THR A 114 -1.85 -8.64 -8.53
N ARG A 115 -1.97 -8.53 -9.86
CA ARG A 115 -0.86 -8.84 -10.78
C ARG A 115 0.23 -7.76 -10.78
N GLY A 116 -0.10 -6.52 -10.40
CA GLY A 116 0.85 -5.44 -10.23
C GLY A 116 0.89 -4.87 -8.81
N HIS A 117 0.58 -5.70 -7.81
CA HIS A 117 0.68 -5.31 -6.41
C HIS A 117 2.12 -4.94 -6.05
N ALA A 118 2.28 -3.84 -5.31
CA ALA A 118 3.54 -3.31 -4.82
C ALA A 118 3.44 -2.92 -3.35
N GLY A 119 4.55 -3.05 -2.64
CA GLY A 119 4.77 -2.37 -1.37
C GLY A 119 5.51 -1.04 -1.57
N VAL A 120 5.46 -0.19 -0.55
CA VAL A 120 6.10 1.13 -0.55
C VAL A 120 6.98 1.27 0.69
N ALA A 121 8.28 1.47 0.51
CA ALA A 121 9.21 1.73 1.60
C ALA A 121 9.57 3.22 1.66
N VAL A 122 9.52 3.81 2.85
CA VAL A 122 9.86 5.21 3.11
C VAL A 122 10.96 5.24 4.16
N ARG A 123 12.04 5.98 3.91
CA ARG A 123 13.12 6.13 4.88
C ARG A 123 12.64 6.92 6.09
N ARG A 124 12.99 6.46 7.28
CA ARG A 124 12.67 7.11 8.55
C ARG A 124 13.93 7.12 9.43
N GLY A 125 14.65 8.24 9.41
CA GLY A 125 15.96 8.34 10.05
C GLY A 125 16.97 7.40 9.37
N GLU A 126 17.64 6.57 10.15
CA GLU A 126 18.58 5.56 9.63
C GLU A 126 17.86 4.30 9.11
N GLY A 127 16.59 4.09 9.47
CA GLY A 127 15.79 2.92 9.11
C GLY A 127 14.74 3.16 8.02
N TRP A 128 13.83 2.21 7.89
CA TRP A 128 12.75 2.20 6.91
C TRP A 128 11.40 1.84 7.54
N LEU A 129 10.36 2.50 7.06
CA LEU A 129 8.98 2.10 7.25
C LEU A 129 8.51 1.45 5.94
N PHE A 130 8.07 0.19 5.97
CA PHE A 130 7.71 -0.58 4.79
C PHE A 130 6.23 -0.99 4.80
N LEU A 131 5.41 -0.28 4.02
CA LEU A 131 4.03 -0.65 3.76
C LEU A 131 4.00 -1.82 2.77
N ALA A 132 3.66 -3.01 3.26
CA ALA A 132 3.55 -4.23 2.47
C ALA A 132 2.22 -4.35 1.71
N GLY A 133 1.35 -3.34 1.81
CA GLY A 133 0.02 -3.33 1.19
C GLY A 133 -0.81 -4.55 1.63
N ASP A 134 -1.33 -5.25 0.63
CA ASP A 134 -2.19 -6.43 0.77
C ASP A 134 -1.40 -7.73 0.57
N ALA A 135 -0.08 -7.71 0.79
CA ALA A 135 0.73 -8.94 0.82
C ALA A 135 0.37 -9.85 2.01
N TYR A 136 -0.15 -9.27 3.08
CA TYR A 136 -0.75 -9.96 4.24
C TYR A 136 -1.80 -9.06 4.90
N PHE A 137 -2.70 -9.63 5.69
CA PHE A 137 -3.83 -8.92 6.29
C PHE A 137 -3.85 -9.02 7.82
N PHE A 138 -3.06 -9.93 8.38
CA PHE A 138 -3.00 -10.15 9.82
C PHE A 138 -1.56 -10.18 10.28
N ARG A 139 -1.20 -9.35 11.26
CA ARG A 139 0.18 -9.20 11.76
C ARG A 139 0.85 -10.52 12.16
N ASP A 140 0.10 -11.49 12.67
CA ASP A 140 0.66 -12.79 13.09
C ASP A 140 1.09 -13.64 11.88
N GLU A 141 0.75 -13.25 10.64
CA GLU A 141 1.34 -13.84 9.43
C GLU A 141 2.83 -13.50 9.32
N MET A 142 3.27 -12.42 9.99
CA MET A 142 4.66 -11.99 10.11
C MET A 142 5.33 -12.50 11.39
N ASP A 143 4.72 -13.45 12.11
CA ASP A 143 5.39 -14.17 13.19
C ASP A 143 6.52 -15.06 12.63
N LEU A 144 7.69 -15.05 13.28
CA LEU A 144 8.90 -15.72 12.77
C LEU A 144 8.95 -17.22 13.07
N GLU A 145 8.18 -17.69 14.05
CA GLU A 145 8.18 -19.08 14.51
C GLU A 145 6.88 -19.79 14.14
N ARG A 146 5.74 -19.11 14.31
CA ARG A 146 4.39 -19.67 14.18
C ARG A 146 3.48 -18.73 13.38
N PRO A 147 3.78 -18.51 12.08
CA PRO A 147 2.97 -17.66 11.23
C PRO A 147 1.53 -18.21 11.14
N ARG A 148 0.55 -17.35 11.41
CA ARG A 148 -0.87 -17.73 11.40
C ARG A 148 -1.76 -16.60 10.90
N CYS A 149 -2.94 -16.97 10.42
CA CYS A 149 -3.99 -16.06 10.00
C CYS A 149 -5.33 -16.55 10.56
N THR A 150 -6.25 -15.63 10.87
CA THR A 150 -7.60 -16.03 11.29
C THR A 150 -8.31 -16.73 10.13
N PRO A 151 -9.21 -17.72 10.39
CA PRO A 151 -9.86 -18.47 9.31
C PRO A 151 -10.59 -17.60 8.29
N GLY A 152 -11.26 -16.53 8.75
CA GLY A 152 -11.99 -15.59 7.90
C GLY A 152 -11.06 -14.78 6.99
N LEU A 153 -10.01 -14.16 7.55
CA LEU A 153 -9.05 -13.39 6.75
C LEU A 153 -8.28 -14.30 5.78
N ARG A 154 -7.96 -15.53 6.18
CA ARG A 154 -7.31 -16.50 5.29
C ARG A 154 -8.20 -16.86 4.10
N PHE A 155 -9.50 -17.05 4.32
CA PHE A 155 -10.46 -17.30 3.25
C PHE A 155 -10.62 -16.08 2.33
N TYR A 156 -10.71 -14.89 2.91
CA TYR A 156 -10.80 -13.63 2.15
C TYR A 156 -9.58 -13.42 1.24
N GLN A 157 -8.37 -13.56 1.79
CA GLN A 157 -7.13 -13.47 1.02
C GLN A 157 -7.06 -14.49 -0.11
N TRP A 158 -7.51 -15.73 0.13
CA TRP A 158 -7.59 -16.76 -0.92
C TRP A 158 -8.58 -16.42 -2.03
N MET A 159 -9.71 -15.80 -1.69
CA MET A 159 -10.70 -15.36 -2.68
C MET A 159 -10.16 -14.20 -3.54
N MET A 160 -9.43 -13.27 -2.93
CA MET A 160 -8.98 -12.03 -3.57
C MET A 160 -7.66 -12.16 -4.34
N GLU A 161 -6.81 -13.14 -4.03
CA GLU A 161 -5.49 -13.27 -4.66
C GLU A 161 -5.57 -13.63 -6.16
N LYS A 162 -4.73 -12.98 -6.96
CA LYS A 162 -4.52 -13.32 -8.39
C LYS A 162 -3.47 -14.41 -8.58
N ASP A 163 -2.48 -14.48 -7.68
CA ASP A 163 -1.40 -15.46 -7.68
C ASP A 163 -1.01 -15.84 -6.24
N ARG A 164 -1.57 -16.97 -5.79
CA ARG A 164 -1.30 -17.54 -4.46
C ARG A 164 0.17 -17.83 -4.22
N LYS A 165 0.86 -18.42 -5.20
CA LYS A 165 2.24 -18.88 -5.03
C LYS A 165 3.14 -17.67 -4.78
N SER A 166 2.97 -16.62 -5.59
CA SER A 166 3.73 -15.38 -5.44
C SER A 166 3.37 -14.66 -4.14
N ARG A 167 2.10 -14.62 -3.74
CA ARG A 167 1.70 -14.02 -2.45
C ARG A 167 2.35 -14.71 -1.25
N LEU A 168 2.26 -16.04 -1.18
CA LEU A 168 2.87 -16.81 -0.08
C LEU A 168 4.40 -16.68 -0.07
N ARG A 169 5.03 -16.64 -1.25
CA ARG A 169 6.46 -16.38 -1.37
C ARG A 169 6.84 -14.99 -0.87
N ASN A 170 6.02 -13.97 -1.13
CA ASN A 170 6.26 -12.63 -0.58
C ASN A 170 6.13 -12.61 0.94
N GLN A 171 5.17 -13.33 1.52
CA GLN A 171 5.08 -13.45 2.98
C GLN A 171 6.33 -14.11 3.59
N GLU A 172 6.91 -15.12 2.93
CA GLU A 172 8.20 -15.70 3.35
C GLU A 172 9.32 -14.65 3.32
N ARG A 173 9.46 -13.92 2.22
CA ARG A 173 10.48 -12.89 2.04
C ARG A 173 10.34 -11.74 3.05
N LEU A 174 9.11 -11.35 3.36
CA LEU A 174 8.83 -10.34 4.40
C LEU A 174 9.24 -10.83 5.79
N ARG A 175 9.01 -12.10 6.11
CA ARG A 175 9.49 -12.71 7.37
C ARG A 175 11.03 -12.83 7.39
N GLU A 176 11.65 -13.17 6.27
CA GLU A 176 13.12 -13.19 6.14
C GLU A 176 13.70 -11.79 6.38
N LEU A 177 13.11 -10.75 5.75
CA LEU A 177 13.48 -9.35 5.96
C LEU A 177 13.32 -8.95 7.42
N LYS A 178 12.18 -9.27 8.05
CA LYS A 178 11.93 -8.99 9.48
C LYS A 178 12.94 -9.70 10.39
N ARG A 179 13.31 -10.94 10.07
CA ARG A 179 14.29 -11.71 10.84
C ARG A 179 15.69 -11.10 10.75
N ALA A 180 16.12 -10.68 9.56
CA ALA A 180 17.46 -10.18 9.32
C ALA A 180 17.63 -8.69 9.69
N HIS A 181 16.59 -7.88 9.50
CA HIS A 181 16.65 -6.41 9.54
C HIS A 181 15.53 -5.77 10.37
N GLY A 182 14.87 -6.50 11.26
CA GLY A 182 13.74 -5.98 12.04
C GLY A 182 14.07 -4.83 13.00
N SER A 183 15.36 -4.57 13.28
CA SER A 183 15.81 -3.37 14.02
C SER A 183 15.90 -2.12 13.13
N GLU A 184 16.01 -2.30 11.82
CA GLU A 184 16.17 -1.22 10.83
C GLU A 184 14.88 -0.99 10.04
N ILE A 185 14.05 -2.02 9.88
CA ILE A 185 12.87 -1.99 9.02
C ILE A 185 11.62 -2.39 9.77
N GLU A 186 10.65 -1.48 9.77
CA GLU A 186 9.34 -1.69 10.35
C GLU A 186 8.34 -2.02 9.25
N ILE A 187 7.88 -3.27 9.19
CA ILE A 187 6.93 -3.78 8.19
C ILE A 187 5.51 -3.72 8.75
N PHE A 188 4.56 -3.27 7.94
CA PHE A 188 3.13 -3.25 8.27
C PHE A 188 2.25 -3.43 7.03
N SER A 189 1.01 -3.88 7.24
CA SER A 189 0.00 -4.09 6.19
C SER A 189 -1.01 -2.95 6.14
N SER A 190 -1.82 -2.91 5.08
CA SER A 190 -2.93 -1.96 4.96
C SER A 190 -4.14 -2.31 5.84
N HIS A 191 -4.30 -3.58 6.24
CA HIS A 191 -5.57 -4.11 6.77
C HIS A 191 -5.50 -4.68 8.20
N ASP A 192 -4.41 -4.45 8.94
CA ASP A 192 -4.34 -4.81 10.37
C ASP A 192 -4.52 -3.57 11.26
N VAL A 193 -5.65 -3.53 11.96
CA VAL A 193 -6.02 -2.41 12.86
C VAL A 193 -5.00 -2.22 13.99
N THR A 194 -4.41 -3.30 14.50
CA THR A 194 -3.44 -3.22 15.60
C THR A 194 -2.11 -2.64 15.10
N GLU A 195 -1.68 -2.98 13.89
CA GLU A 195 -0.53 -2.33 13.25
C GLU A 195 -0.79 -0.83 13.02
N PHE A 196 -1.98 -0.48 12.51
CA PHE A 196 -2.37 0.92 12.31
C PHE A 196 -2.34 1.73 13.60
N GLU A 197 -2.99 1.26 14.67
CA GLU A 197 -3.09 2.01 15.92
C GLU A 197 -1.71 2.19 16.59
N ARG A 198 -0.88 1.15 16.53
CA ARG A 198 0.49 1.18 17.05
C ARG A 198 1.37 2.19 16.31
N LEU A 199 1.26 2.25 14.98
CA LEU A 199 2.08 3.14 14.14
C LEU A 199 1.58 4.58 14.16
N SER A 200 0.26 4.77 14.10
CA SER A 200 -0.35 6.10 14.06
C SER A 200 -0.46 6.76 15.42
N GLY A 201 -0.34 5.99 16.52
CA GLY A 201 -0.52 6.49 17.88
C GLY A 201 -1.95 6.96 18.18
N ARG A 202 -2.94 6.51 17.39
CA ARG A 202 -4.35 6.84 17.57
C ARG A 202 -5.27 5.63 17.29
N PRO A 203 -6.46 5.57 17.91
CA PRO A 203 -7.46 4.56 17.60
C PRO A 203 -7.95 4.64 16.14
N ALA A 204 -8.31 3.49 15.55
CA ALA A 204 -8.78 3.43 14.17
C ALA A 204 -10.16 4.06 13.95
N ASP A 205 -10.96 4.20 15.01
CA ASP A 205 -12.26 4.87 14.98
C ASP A 205 -12.18 6.39 15.18
N PHE A 206 -10.99 6.92 15.51
CA PHE A 206 -10.77 8.33 15.88
C PHE A 206 -10.83 9.28 14.66
N PRO A 207 -11.81 10.21 14.60
CA PRO A 207 -11.97 11.22 13.53
C PRO A 207 -10.72 12.08 13.28
N ALA A 208 -10.48 12.50 12.04
CA ALA A 208 -9.42 13.50 11.73
C ALA A 208 -9.66 14.85 12.40
N GLU A 209 -10.91 15.29 12.55
CA GLU A 209 -11.25 16.60 13.13
C GLU A 209 -10.72 16.78 14.54
N GLN A 210 -10.52 15.68 15.26
CA GLN A 210 -9.99 15.68 16.62
C GLN A 210 -8.44 15.73 16.66
N LEU A 211 -7.74 15.57 15.53
CA LEU A 211 -6.30 15.83 15.42
C LEU A 211 -5.98 17.33 15.48
N LEU A 212 -6.88 18.18 14.95
CA LEU A 212 -6.72 19.64 14.93
C LEU A 212 -6.60 20.24 16.34
N TYR A 213 -7.14 19.56 17.37
CA TYR A 213 -7.14 20.04 18.76
C TYR A 213 -5.97 19.53 19.61
N ARG A 214 -5.08 18.67 19.07
CA ARG A 214 -3.90 18.17 19.83
C ARG A 214 -2.67 19.07 19.76
N HIS A 215 -2.68 20.08 18.89
CA HIS A 215 -1.55 21.00 18.68
C HIS A 215 -1.86 22.46 19.06
N ALA A 216 -2.96 22.69 19.79
CA ALA A 216 -3.33 23.98 20.38
C ALA A 216 -2.96 24.03 21.87
#